data_AF-A0A834ZU63-F1
#
_entry.id   AF-A0A834ZU63-F1
#
_cell.length_a   1.000
_cell.length_b   1.000
_cell.length_c   1.000
_cell.angle_alpha   90.00
_cell.angle_beta   90.00
_cell.angle_gamma   90.00
#
_symmetry.space_group_name_H-M   'P 1'
#
loop_
_entity.id
_entity.type
_entity.pdbx_description
1 polymer ?
#
loop_
_entity_poly.entity_id
_entity_poly.type
_entity_poly.pdbx_seq_one_letter_code
_entity_poly.pdbx_strand_id
1 'polypeptide(L)'
;MESTVDLFIRKELSLRGFDDEMRTVVAINLEGSGIKLRPGTNLSELIKMEDGIRVLTGHGYELMAIVVLFATGNSLPSSYYNAFPSNGF
;
A
#
# COMPACT_ATOMS: atom_id res chain seq x y z
N MET A 1 -13.22 -19.23 4.80
CA MET A 1 -13.73 -18.08 4.03
C MET A 1 -12.53 -17.41 3.42
N GLU A 2 -12.47 -17.28 2.09
CA GLU A 2 -11.40 -16.54 1.43
C GLU A 2 -11.56 -15.03 1.70
N SER A 3 -10.45 -14.33 1.90
CA SER A 3 -10.47 -12.88 2.09
C SER A 3 -10.53 -12.18 0.73
N THR A 4 -11.45 -11.24 0.56
CA THR A 4 -11.42 -10.32 -0.59
C THR A 4 -10.32 -9.30 -0.37
N VAL A 5 -9.38 -9.18 -1.31
CA VAL A 5 -8.22 -8.29 -1.20
C VAL A 5 -8.21 -7.28 -2.34
N ASP A 6 -8.17 -6.01 -1.96
CA ASP A 6 -7.94 -4.88 -2.87
C ASP A 6 -6.54 -4.31 -2.60
N LEU A 7 -5.65 -4.38 -3.60
CA LEU A 7 -4.28 -3.89 -3.51
C LEU A 7 -4.13 -2.57 -4.27
N PHE A 8 -3.96 -1.48 -3.53
CA PHE A 8 -3.79 -0.14 -4.07
C PHE A 8 -2.32 0.18 -4.31
N ILE A 9 -1.99 0.59 -5.53
CA ILE A 9 -0.64 0.99 -5.92
C ILE A 9 -0.72 2.40 -6.50
N ARG A 10 0.13 3.31 -6.01
CA ARG A 10 0.14 4.72 -6.46
C ARG A 10 0.69 4.93 -7.87
N LYS A 11 1.19 3.87 -8.51
CA LYS A 11 1.82 3.83 -9.84
C LYS A 11 1.19 2.70 -10.66
N GLU A 12 1.66 2.53 -11.89
CA GLU A 12 1.17 1.53 -12.86
C GLU A 12 1.32 0.09 -12.37
N LEU A 13 2.49 -0.30 -11.84
CA LEU A 13 2.79 -1.67 -11.40
C LEU A 13 3.57 -1.69 -10.08
N SER A 14 3.46 -2.78 -9.31
CA SER A 14 4.23 -3.03 -8.08
C SER A 14 5.72 -3.27 -8.36
N LEU A 15 6.53 -3.47 -7.29
CA LEU A 15 7.94 -3.88 -7.38
C LEU A 15 8.81 -2.93 -8.23
N ARG A 16 8.74 -1.62 -7.96
CA ARG A 16 9.61 -0.65 -8.64
C ARG A 16 11.08 -0.99 -8.41
N GLY A 17 11.89 -0.94 -9.47
CA GLY A 17 13.31 -1.30 -9.44
C GLY A 17 13.61 -2.72 -9.94
N PHE A 18 12.56 -3.49 -10.27
CA PHE A 18 12.66 -4.75 -11.00
C PHE A 18 12.41 -4.52 -12.49
N ASP A 19 12.73 -5.53 -13.28
CA ASP A 19 12.47 -5.58 -14.72
C ASP A 19 10.96 -5.45 -15.05
N ASP A 20 10.62 -4.72 -16.11
CA ASP A 20 9.23 -4.38 -16.44
C ASP A 20 8.40 -5.57 -16.95
N GLU A 21 9.01 -6.53 -17.65
CA GLU A 21 8.31 -7.75 -18.09
C GLU A 21 7.98 -8.62 -16.86
N MET A 22 8.94 -8.76 -15.94
CA MET A 22 8.72 -9.50 -14.70
C MET A 22 7.63 -8.86 -13.83
N ARG A 23 7.58 -7.52 -13.76
CA ARG A 23 6.54 -6.79 -13.01
C ARG A 23 5.15 -7.04 -13.58
N THR A 24 5.05 -7.12 -14.90
CA THR A 24 3.80 -7.46 -15.61
C THR A 24 3.33 -8.87 -15.26
N VAL A 25 4.24 -9.85 -15.30
CA VAL A 25 3.93 -11.26 -14.95
C VAL A 25 3.41 -11.36 -13.52
N VAL A 26 4.02 -10.65 -12.57
CA VAL A 26 3.55 -10.63 -11.18
C VAL A 26 2.14 -10.04 -11.07
N ALA A 27 1.86 -8.93 -11.75
CA ALA A 27 0.53 -8.32 -11.72
C ALA A 27 -0.56 -9.28 -12.25
N ILE A 28 -0.29 -9.95 -13.37
CA ILE A 28 -1.19 -10.97 -13.93
C ILE A 28 -1.44 -12.10 -12.93
N ASN A 29 -0.39 -12.59 -12.27
CA ASN A 29 -0.53 -13.66 -11.29
C ASN A 29 -1.32 -13.23 -10.04
N LEU A 30 -1.17 -11.97 -9.58
CA LEU A 30 -1.95 -11.44 -8.46
C LEU A 30 -3.44 -11.40 -8.82
N GLU A 31 -3.79 -10.89 -10.00
CA GLU A 31 -5.18 -10.87 -10.47
C GLU A 31 -5.73 -12.29 -10.69
N GLY A 32 -4.93 -13.18 -11.28
CA GLY A 32 -5.28 -14.60 -11.44
C GLY A 32 -5.48 -15.35 -10.13
N SER A 33 -4.91 -14.84 -9.03
CA SER A 33 -5.10 -15.34 -7.66
C SER A 33 -6.29 -14.71 -6.94
N GLY A 34 -7.08 -13.86 -7.63
CA GLY A 34 -8.27 -13.21 -7.07
C GLY A 34 -8.02 -11.88 -6.35
N ILE A 35 -6.81 -11.31 -6.43
CA ILE A 35 -6.49 -9.99 -5.84
C ILE A 35 -6.89 -8.89 -6.82
N LYS A 36 -7.69 -7.93 -6.35
CA LYS A 36 -8.09 -6.77 -7.16
C LYS A 36 -6.99 -5.71 -7.13
N LEU A 37 -6.21 -5.62 -8.21
CA LEU A 37 -5.22 -4.57 -8.37
C LEU A 37 -5.89 -3.23 -8.70
N ARG A 38 -5.47 -2.17 -8.00
CA ARG A 38 -5.91 -0.79 -8.23
C ARG A 38 -4.69 0.11 -8.45
N PRO A 39 -4.11 0.08 -9.66
CA PRO A 39 -2.98 0.93 -10.02
C PRO A 39 -3.39 2.41 -10.10
N GLY A 40 -2.41 3.30 -10.03
CA GLY A 40 -2.61 4.75 -10.10
C GLY A 40 -3.54 5.33 -9.03
N THR A 41 -3.81 4.59 -7.96
CA THR A 41 -4.82 4.96 -6.95
C THR A 41 -4.17 5.19 -5.60
N ASN A 42 -4.50 6.32 -4.98
CA ASN A 42 -4.11 6.62 -3.61
C ASN A 42 -5.35 6.71 -2.73
N LEU A 43 -5.18 6.42 -1.45
CA LEU A 43 -6.21 6.60 -0.44
C LEU A 43 -6.15 8.05 0.05
N SER A 44 -7.31 8.70 0.16
CA SER A 44 -7.46 10.06 0.68
C SER A 44 -7.86 10.05 2.15
N GLU A 45 -8.75 9.15 2.56
CA GLU A 45 -9.27 9.10 3.92
C GLU A 45 -9.55 7.66 4.38
N LEU A 46 -9.34 7.41 5.67
CA LEU A 46 -9.73 6.18 6.36
C LEU A 46 -10.59 6.54 7.56
N ILE A 47 -11.82 6.06 7.58
CA ILE A 47 -12.79 6.35 8.63
C ILE A 47 -13.16 5.04 9.32
N LYS A 48 -12.91 4.96 10.62
CA LYS A 48 -13.32 3.82 11.42
C LYS A 48 -14.84 3.84 11.60
N MET A 49 -15.49 2.74 11.23
CA MET A 49 -16.91 2.49 11.34
C MET A 49 -17.17 1.37 12.36
N GLU A 50 -18.43 1.08 12.65
CA GLU A 50 -18.80 0.00 13.57
C GLU A 50 -18.45 -1.39 13.02
N ASP A 51 -18.57 -1.58 11.70
CA ASP A 51 -18.41 -2.84 10.98
C ASP A 51 -17.09 -2.94 10.18
N GLY A 52 -16.20 -1.95 10.31
CA GLY A 52 -14.91 -1.95 9.62
C GLY A 52 -14.33 -0.56 9.42
N ILE A 53 -13.69 -0.36 8.27
CA ILE A 53 -13.03 0.87 7.87
C ILE A 53 -13.56 1.27 6.51
N ARG A 54 -14.15 2.45 6.44
CA ARG A 54 -14.48 3.10 5.18
C ARG A 54 -13.23 3.73 4.60
N VAL A 55 -12.90 3.35 3.37
CA VAL A 55 -11.73 3.82 2.64
C VAL A 55 -12.19 4.71 1.50
N LEU A 56 -11.77 5.98 1.51
CA LEU A 56 -11.96 6.89 0.38
C LEU A 56 -10.68 6.93 -0.44
N THR A 57 -10.84 6.91 -1.76
CA THR A 57 -9.74 7.09 -2.71
C THR A 57 -9.68 8.54 -3.20
N GLY A 58 -8.52 8.95 -3.71
CA GLY A 58 -8.32 10.29 -4.28
C GLY A 58 -9.22 10.61 -5.49
N HIS A 59 -9.83 9.59 -6.11
CA HIS A 59 -10.75 9.75 -7.24
C HIS A 59 -12.23 9.71 -6.82
N GLY A 60 -12.52 9.72 -5.51
CA GLY A 60 -13.88 9.71 -4.98
C GLY A 60 -14.54 8.32 -4.90
N TYR A 61 -13.82 7.24 -5.23
CA TYR A 61 -14.31 5.88 -5.02
C TYR A 61 -14.22 5.49 -3.54
N GLU A 62 -15.26 4.84 -3.02
CA GLU A 62 -15.38 4.36 -1.65
C GLU A 62 -15.42 2.83 -1.60
N LEU A 63 -14.81 2.24 -0.56
CA LEU A 63 -14.94 0.82 -0.24
C LEU A 63 -14.94 0.59 1.28
N MET A 64 -15.51 -0.55 1.69
CA MET A 64 -15.45 -1.05 3.06
C MET A 64 -14.43 -2.17 3.18
N ALA A 65 -13.61 -2.12 4.23
CA ALA A 65 -12.63 -3.15 4.55
C ALA A 65 -12.63 -3.44 6.06
N ILE A 66 -12.46 -4.70 6.45
CA ILE A 66 -12.32 -5.07 7.88
C ILE A 66 -10.95 -4.63 8.40
N VAL A 67 -9.92 -4.73 7.55
CA VAL A 67 -8.53 -4.41 7.88
C VAL A 67 -7.92 -3.62 6.73
N VAL A 68 -7.12 -2.61 7.06
CA VAL A 68 -6.28 -1.86 6.11
C VAL A 68 -4.82 -2.02 6.53
N LEU A 69 -3.98 -2.49 5.60
CA LEU A 69 -2.54 -2.67 5.79
C LEU A 69 -1.76 -1.64 4.96
N PHE A 70 -0.93 -0.84 5.62
CA PHE A 70 0.02 0.03 4.93
C PHE A 70 1.33 -0.69 4.66
N ALA A 71 1.64 -0.89 3.39
CA ALA A 71 2.91 -1.46 2.90
C ALA A 71 3.68 -0.44 2.04
N THR A 72 3.73 0.82 2.48
CA THR A 72 4.29 1.96 1.70
C THR A 72 5.82 2.11 1.81
N GLY A 73 6.50 1.12 2.40
CA GLY A 73 7.92 1.17 2.72
C GLY A 73 8.20 1.69 4.13
N ASN A 74 9.39 1.39 4.63
CA ASN A 74 9.86 1.79 5.96
C ASN A 74 10.81 2.98 5.83
N SER A 75 10.63 4.00 6.67
CA SER A 75 11.64 5.04 6.89
C SER A 75 12.42 4.75 8.17
N LEU A 76 13.71 5.07 8.18
CA LEU A 76 14.46 5.11 9.44
C LEU A 76 13.79 6.14 10.38
N PRO A 77 13.55 5.79 11.65
CA PRO A 77 13.05 6.77 12.62
C PRO A 77 14.04 7.92 12.76
N SER A 78 13.55 9.16 12.71
CA SER A 78 14.39 10.36 12.87
C SER A 78 15.14 10.40 14.21
N SER A 79 14.63 9.69 15.22
CA SER A 79 15.29 9.51 16.52
C SER A 79 16.64 8.81 16.43
N TYR A 80 16.94 8.06 15.37
CA TYR A 80 18.28 7.45 15.17
C TYR A 80 19.39 8.48 14.96
N TYR A 81 19.08 9.66 14.40
CA TYR A 81 20.08 10.72 14.20
C TYR A 81 20.40 11.48 15.50
N ASN A 82 19.46 11.49 16.46
CA ASN A 82 19.63 12.12 17.77
C ASN A 82 20.23 11.16 18.83
N ALA A 83 20.33 9.86 18.51
CA ALA A 83 20.80 8.83 19.44
C ALA A 83 22.33 8.73 19.53
N PHE A 84 23.05 9.33 18.58
CA PHE A 84 24.51 9.44 18.61
C PHE A 84 24.86 10.92 18.76
N PRO A 85 25.18 11.42 19.97
CA PRO A 85 25.76 12.75 20.09
C PRO A 85 27.02 12.77 19.24
N SER A 86 27.12 13.76 18.35
CA SER A 86 28.35 14.06 17.63
C SER A 86 29.41 14.43 18.67
N ASN A 87 30.14 13.44 19.16
CA ASN A 87 31.37 13.68 19.89
C ASN A 87 32.32 14.35 18.91
N GLY A 88 32.34 15.68 18.94
CA GLY A 88 33.33 16.48 18.24
C GLY A 88 34.72 16.03 18.68
N PHE A 89 35.56 15.76 17.69
CA PHE A 89 37.01 15.83 17.85
C PHE A 89 37.42 17.30 18.08
#